data_AF-A0A442FDM0-F1
#
_entry.id   AF-A0A442FDM0-F1
#
_cell.length_a   1.000
_cell.length_b   1.000
_cell.length_c   1.000
_cell.angle_alpha   90.00
_cell.angle_beta   90.00
_cell.angle_gamma   90.00
#
_symmetry.space_group_name_H-M   'P 1'
#
loop_
_entity.id
_entity.type
_entity.pdbx_description
1 polymer ?
#
loop_
_entity_poly.entity_id
_entity_poly.type
_entity_poly.pdbx_seq_one_letter_code
_entity_poly.pdbx_strand_id
1 'polypeptide(L)'
;MDKKVIVCAEDRNTKPLETILFQNADLFRDVSVVPFSGVSKLGTAAALRAFLAALGNRHKLAIYRDRDCLTDAEINAWFQEYGNAGFGKIVSGGVEIENYFCLPEHLSARLGIPYQLAVEVVETAFREHAQEIEAKFRAKRQDANSKFHRDGGSPETSVLWQQLDLPAKSGGKILTSKINAELQRRGIALRNLEVMTPDVVIGSDLISQILPFAYPNRRLF
;
A
#
# COMPACT_ATOMS: atom_id res chain seq x y z
N MET A 1 13.07 19.62 11.75
CA MET A 1 12.74 18.43 10.93
C MET A 1 13.39 18.68 9.59
N ASP A 2 14.50 17.99 9.27
CA ASP A 2 15.30 18.29 8.06
C ASP A 2 14.82 17.52 6.82
N LYS A 3 13.60 16.96 6.90
CA LYS A 3 12.98 16.19 5.83
C LYS A 3 12.42 17.12 4.76
N LYS A 4 12.63 16.79 3.49
CA LYS A 4 12.11 17.55 2.34
C LYS A 4 10.64 17.25 2.09
N VAL A 5 10.22 16.00 2.32
CA VAL A 5 8.85 15.54 2.06
C VAL A 5 8.26 14.89 3.31
N ILE A 6 7.02 15.24 3.60
CA ILE A 6 6.20 14.57 4.60
C ILE A 6 5.14 13.76 3.87
N VAL A 7 5.13 12.45 4.12
CA VAL A 7 4.09 11.54 3.62
C VAL A 7 3.07 11.33 4.74
N CYS A 8 1.85 11.83 4.53
CA CYS A 8 0.71 11.60 5.39
C CYS A 8 0.07 10.27 5.02
N ALA A 9 0.17 9.27 5.90
CA ALA A 9 -0.48 7.98 5.70
C ALA A 9 -1.91 8.03 6.27
N GLU A 10 -2.86 7.47 5.50
CA GLU A 10 -4.23 7.24 5.95
C GLU A 10 -4.29 6.42 7.24
N ASP A 11 -3.47 5.39 7.32
CA ASP A 11 -3.46 4.45 8.43
C ASP A 11 -2.61 4.91 9.61
N ARG A 12 -2.98 4.48 10.82
CA ARG A 12 -2.21 4.79 12.05
C ARG A 12 -0.86 4.07 12.09
N ASN A 13 -0.77 2.89 11.49
CA ASN A 13 0.47 2.13 11.43
C ASN A 13 1.25 2.50 10.17
N THR A 14 2.27 3.33 10.31
CA THR A 14 3.12 3.77 9.19
C THR A 14 4.24 2.80 8.86
N LYS A 15 4.51 1.82 9.72
CA LYS A 15 5.69 0.94 9.60
C LYS A 15 5.77 0.21 8.26
N PRO A 16 4.68 -0.38 7.71
CA PRO A 16 4.77 -1.05 6.41
C PRO A 16 5.21 -0.09 5.29
N LEU A 17 4.69 1.14 5.31
CA LEU A 17 5.04 2.17 4.33
C LEU A 17 6.47 2.66 4.50
N GLU A 18 6.90 2.90 5.74
CA GLU A 18 8.30 3.25 6.06
C GLU A 18 9.25 2.15 5.59
N THR A 19 8.96 0.89 5.91
CA THR A 19 9.74 -0.28 5.48
C THR A 19 9.90 -0.31 3.96
N ILE A 20 8.82 -0.01 3.21
CA ILE A 20 8.89 0.00 1.75
C ILE A 20 9.68 1.21 1.24
N LEU A 21 9.30 2.43 1.63
CA LEU A 21 9.90 3.65 1.07
C LEU A 21 11.40 3.76 1.41
N PHE A 22 11.81 3.29 2.58
CA PHE A 22 13.17 3.45 3.09
C PHE A 22 14.16 2.39 2.60
N GLN A 23 13.71 1.43 1.78
CA GLN A 23 14.61 0.64 0.92
C GLN A 23 15.43 1.55 -0.02
N ASN A 24 14.88 2.73 -0.37
CA ASN A 24 15.60 3.75 -1.11
C ASN A 24 16.32 4.72 -0.16
N ALA A 25 17.64 4.76 -0.21
CA ALA A 25 18.48 5.57 0.69
C ALA A 25 18.18 7.07 0.62
N ASP A 26 17.83 7.60 -0.56
CA ASP A 26 17.46 9.01 -0.71
C ASP A 26 16.13 9.30 -0.02
N LEU A 27 15.13 8.43 -0.18
CA LEU A 27 13.85 8.57 0.52
C LEU A 27 14.02 8.40 2.04
N PHE A 28 14.83 7.44 2.49
CA PHE A 28 15.17 7.30 3.91
C PHE A 28 15.75 8.58 4.50
N ARG A 29 16.63 9.27 3.77
CA ARG A 29 17.22 10.55 4.18
C ARG A 29 16.20 11.69 4.16
N ASP A 30 15.47 11.86 3.07
CA ASP A 30 14.73 13.11 2.80
C ASP A 30 13.22 13.03 3.08
N VAL A 31 12.67 11.85 3.35
CA VAL A 31 11.24 11.65 3.62
C VAL A 31 11.00 11.32 5.11
N SER A 32 9.91 11.84 5.66
CA SER A 32 9.27 11.31 6.86
C SER A 32 7.87 10.83 6.55
N VAL A 33 7.48 9.71 7.14
CA VAL A 33 6.09 9.25 7.14
C VAL A 33 5.47 9.63 8.48
N VAL A 34 4.25 10.15 8.45
CA VAL A 34 3.49 10.45 9.67
C VAL A 34 2.09 9.86 9.53
N PRO A 35 1.58 9.20 10.59
CA PRO A 35 0.19 8.79 10.60
C PRO A 35 -0.65 10.04 10.70
N PHE A 36 -1.69 10.13 9.88
CA PHE A 36 -2.68 11.17 10.06
C PHE A 36 -3.87 10.61 10.84
N SER A 37 -3.66 10.24 12.11
CA SER A 37 -4.61 9.47 12.92
C SER A 37 -6.02 10.11 12.97
N GLY A 38 -6.88 9.68 12.04
CA GLY A 38 -8.24 10.20 11.90
C GLY A 38 -8.82 10.17 10.48
N VAL A 39 -8.39 9.31 9.55
CA VAL A 39 -8.65 9.43 8.10
C VAL A 39 -9.97 8.89 7.54
N SER A 40 -10.93 8.58 8.40
CA SER A 40 -12.31 8.96 8.02
C SER A 40 -12.47 10.50 7.87
N LYS A 41 -11.42 11.25 8.26
CA LYS A 41 -11.19 12.69 8.29
C LYS A 41 -9.68 12.99 8.03
N LEU A 42 -9.12 12.70 6.83
CA LEU A 42 -7.77 13.19 6.43
C LEU A 42 -7.64 14.73 6.51
N GLY A 43 -8.73 15.40 6.90
CA GLY A 43 -8.98 16.79 6.67
C GLY A 43 -9.34 16.98 5.21
N THR A 44 -9.92 18.12 4.90
CA THR A 44 -9.94 18.58 3.52
C THR A 44 -8.51 18.96 3.12
N ALA A 45 -8.27 19.13 1.82
CA ALA A 45 -6.98 19.66 1.36
C ALA A 45 -6.61 20.99 2.05
N ALA A 46 -7.60 21.78 2.51
CA ALA A 46 -7.37 23.00 3.29
C ALA A 46 -6.74 22.74 4.67
N ALA A 47 -7.13 21.68 5.38
CA ALA A 47 -6.53 21.33 6.67
C ALA A 47 -5.04 20.96 6.52
N LEU A 48 -4.70 20.18 5.48
CA LEU A 48 -3.32 19.84 5.17
C LEU A 48 -2.51 21.07 4.73
N ARG A 49 -3.12 22.02 4.01
CA ARG A 49 -2.48 23.32 3.69
C ARG A 49 -2.20 24.12 4.95
N ALA A 50 -3.13 24.18 5.90
CA ALA A 50 -2.93 24.86 7.17
C ALA A 50 -1.82 24.21 7.99
N PHE A 51 -1.77 22.87 8.03
CA PHE A 51 -0.67 22.12 8.63
C PHE A 51 0.67 22.46 7.98
N LEU A 52 0.74 22.48 6.64
CA LEU A 52 1.96 22.83 5.93
C LEU A 52 2.42 24.28 6.20
N ALA A 53 1.47 25.20 6.29
CA ALA A 53 1.72 26.59 6.67
C ALA A 53 2.28 26.71 8.09
N ALA A 54 1.75 25.95 9.04
CA ALA A 54 2.25 25.90 10.42
C ALA A 54 3.71 25.36 10.50
N LEU A 55 4.12 24.52 9.54
CA LEU A 55 5.51 24.08 9.38
C LEU A 55 6.40 25.07 8.60
N GLY A 56 5.86 26.25 8.27
CA GLY A 56 6.57 27.30 7.55
C GLY A 56 6.70 27.07 6.05
N ASN A 57 5.88 26.20 5.44
CA ASN A 57 5.88 25.91 4.00
C ASN A 57 7.22 25.46 3.42
N ARG A 58 8.12 24.90 4.24
CA ARG A 58 9.45 24.43 3.82
C ARG A 58 9.46 22.98 3.30
N HIS A 59 8.35 22.27 3.46
CA HIS A 59 8.22 20.87 3.10
C HIS A 59 7.30 20.71 1.89
N LYS A 60 7.42 19.57 1.21
CA LYS A 60 6.36 19.09 0.33
C LYS A 60 5.51 18.07 1.08
N LEU A 61 4.24 17.95 0.71
CA LEU A 61 3.32 17.01 1.33
C LEU A 61 2.80 16.02 0.29
N ALA A 62 2.91 14.73 0.60
CA ALA A 62 2.32 13.66 -0.18
C ALA A 62 1.34 12.87 0.69
N ILE A 63 0.34 12.28 0.08
CA ILE A 63 -0.69 11.51 0.75
C ILE A 63 -0.59 10.07 0.28
N TYR A 64 -0.49 9.17 1.25
CA TYR A 64 -0.51 7.74 1.03
C TYR A 64 -1.85 7.14 1.45
N ARG A 65 -2.39 6.25 0.62
CA ARG A 65 -3.45 5.34 1.02
C ARG A 65 -3.34 3.96 0.38
N ASP A 66 -3.96 2.99 1.01
CA ASP A 66 -4.24 1.71 0.38
C ASP A 66 -5.24 1.90 -0.77
N ARG A 67 -5.18 0.98 -1.74
CA ARG A 67 -6.08 0.98 -2.88
C ARG A 67 -7.50 0.62 -2.48
N ASP A 68 -7.67 -0.23 -1.47
CA ASP A 68 -8.98 -0.66 -0.94
C ASP A 68 -9.97 -1.14 -2.01
N CYS A 69 -9.47 -1.91 -2.98
CA CYS A 69 -10.25 -2.39 -4.13
C CYS A 69 -10.84 -1.27 -5.02
N LEU A 70 -10.38 -0.02 -4.90
CA LEU A 70 -10.81 1.06 -5.78
C LEU A 70 -10.17 0.92 -7.18
N THR A 71 -10.94 1.34 -8.18
CA THR A 71 -10.50 1.53 -9.55
C THR A 71 -9.64 2.78 -9.67
N ASP A 72 -8.91 2.93 -10.79
CA ASP A 72 -8.13 4.15 -11.02
C ASP A 72 -9.01 5.41 -11.09
N ALA A 73 -10.22 5.29 -11.65
CA ALA A 73 -11.18 6.39 -11.72
C ALA A 73 -11.63 6.83 -10.32
N GLU A 74 -11.99 5.88 -9.45
CA GLU A 74 -12.39 6.17 -8.07
C GLU A 74 -11.23 6.72 -7.23
N ILE A 75 -10.02 6.18 -7.41
CA ILE A 75 -8.80 6.72 -6.78
C ILE A 75 -8.56 8.16 -7.25
N ASN A 76 -8.67 8.44 -8.55
CA ASN A 76 -8.47 9.79 -9.08
C ASN A 76 -9.53 10.76 -8.56
N ALA A 77 -10.79 10.34 -8.48
CA ALA A 77 -11.87 11.13 -7.89
C ALA A 77 -11.58 11.44 -6.41
N TRP A 78 -11.13 10.44 -5.64
CA TRP A 78 -10.77 10.64 -4.23
C TRP A 78 -9.59 11.61 -4.06
N PHE A 79 -8.58 11.53 -4.93
CA PHE A 79 -7.40 12.40 -4.87
C PHE A 79 -7.60 13.80 -5.45
N GLN A 80 -8.73 14.08 -6.09
CA GLN A 80 -8.94 15.30 -6.87
C GLN A 80 -8.70 16.58 -6.04
N GLU A 81 -9.24 16.66 -4.82
CA GLU A 81 -9.07 17.85 -3.97
C GLU A 81 -7.60 18.07 -3.56
N TYR A 82 -6.85 16.99 -3.33
CA TYR A 82 -5.46 17.04 -2.88
C TYR A 82 -4.51 17.34 -4.03
N GLY A 83 -4.77 16.77 -5.22
CA GLY A 83 -4.05 17.08 -6.45
C GLY A 83 -4.17 18.55 -6.82
N ASN A 84 -5.39 19.11 -6.75
CA ASN A 84 -5.63 20.55 -6.93
C ASN A 84 -4.89 21.40 -5.89
N ALA A 85 -4.59 20.85 -4.72
CA ALA A 85 -3.79 21.51 -3.70
C ALA A 85 -2.27 21.39 -3.90
N GLY A 86 -1.81 20.65 -4.90
CA GLY A 86 -0.39 20.43 -5.19
C GLY A 86 0.25 19.34 -4.33
N PHE A 87 -0.54 18.48 -3.68
CA PHE A 87 -0.02 17.37 -2.89
C PHE A 87 0.31 16.16 -3.76
N GLY A 88 1.36 15.44 -3.37
CA GLY A 88 1.75 14.18 -4.02
C GLY A 88 0.74 13.07 -3.73
N LYS A 89 0.54 12.17 -4.71
CA LYS A 89 -0.32 11.00 -4.60
C LYS A 89 0.53 9.73 -4.53
N ILE A 90 0.29 8.89 -3.53
CA ILE A 90 0.92 7.59 -3.37
C ILE A 90 -0.19 6.57 -3.05
N VAL A 91 -0.31 5.50 -3.83
CA VAL A 91 -1.33 4.47 -3.67
C VAL A 91 -0.72 3.09 -3.89
N SER A 92 -1.06 2.12 -3.05
CA SER A 92 -0.66 0.74 -3.27
C SER A 92 -1.14 0.20 -4.63
N GLY A 93 -0.29 -0.56 -5.31
CA GLY A 93 -0.68 -1.34 -6.50
C GLY A 93 -1.63 -2.49 -6.15
N GLY A 94 -1.38 -3.16 -5.01
CA GLY A 94 -2.29 -4.15 -4.42
C GLY A 94 -3.44 -3.52 -3.62
N VAL A 95 -4.39 -4.35 -3.18
CA VAL A 95 -5.55 -3.93 -2.37
C VAL A 95 -5.14 -3.33 -1.03
N GLU A 96 -4.15 -3.92 -0.35
CA GLU A 96 -3.58 -3.44 0.93
C GLU A 96 -2.05 -3.41 0.84
N ILE A 97 -1.40 -2.56 1.63
CA ILE A 97 0.08 -2.48 1.63
C ILE A 97 0.73 -3.80 2.03
N GLU A 98 0.07 -4.61 2.85
CA GLU A 98 0.60 -5.90 3.28
C GLU A 98 0.80 -6.88 2.11
N ASN A 99 0.16 -6.65 0.95
CA ASN A 99 0.36 -7.48 -0.24
C ASN A 99 1.82 -7.54 -0.69
N TYR A 100 2.58 -6.44 -0.54
CA TYR A 100 4.00 -6.43 -0.92
C TYR A 100 4.85 -7.41 -0.07
N PHE A 101 4.47 -7.64 1.18
CA PHE A 101 5.18 -8.56 2.07
C PHE A 101 4.75 -10.03 1.89
N CYS A 102 3.73 -10.27 1.05
CA CYS A 102 3.30 -11.60 0.65
C CYS A 102 3.94 -12.05 -0.68
N LEU A 103 4.82 -11.25 -1.29
CA LEU A 103 5.51 -11.61 -2.53
C LEU A 103 6.43 -12.82 -2.31
N PRO A 104 6.40 -13.86 -3.17
CA PRO A 104 7.24 -15.05 -2.99
C PRO A 104 8.74 -14.75 -2.91
N GLU A 105 9.24 -13.77 -3.66
CA GLU A 105 10.64 -13.31 -3.61
C GLU A 105 11.01 -12.79 -2.22
N HIS A 106 10.12 -11.99 -1.63
CA HIS A 106 10.30 -11.44 -0.29
C HIS A 106 10.26 -12.53 0.77
N LEU A 107 9.26 -13.44 0.70
CA LEU A 107 9.15 -14.56 1.63
C LEU A 107 10.38 -15.47 1.57
N SER A 108 10.84 -15.80 0.36
CA SER A 108 12.03 -16.62 0.13
C SER A 108 13.25 -16.02 0.82
N ALA A 109 13.53 -14.74 0.57
CA ALA A 109 14.68 -14.06 1.16
C ALA A 109 14.53 -13.85 2.68
N ARG A 110 13.32 -13.48 3.16
CA ARG A 110 13.05 -13.19 4.57
C ARG A 110 13.14 -14.43 5.46
N LEU A 111 12.70 -15.57 4.94
CA LEU A 111 12.61 -16.84 5.65
C LEU A 111 13.81 -17.75 5.38
N GLY A 112 14.60 -17.48 4.34
CA GLY A 112 15.70 -18.34 3.91
C GLY A 112 15.20 -19.67 3.34
N ILE A 113 14.04 -19.66 2.69
CA ILE A 113 13.43 -20.83 2.05
C ILE A 113 13.55 -20.75 0.53
N PRO A 114 13.52 -21.87 -0.21
CA PRO A 114 13.52 -21.85 -1.67
C PRO A 114 12.36 -21.04 -2.24
N TYR A 115 12.59 -20.29 -3.32
CA TYR A 115 11.57 -19.48 -3.99
C TYR A 115 10.32 -20.29 -4.35
N GLN A 116 10.49 -21.50 -4.90
CA GLN A 116 9.37 -22.37 -5.25
C GLN A 116 8.52 -22.74 -4.03
N LEU A 117 9.15 -22.96 -2.87
CA LEU A 117 8.44 -23.23 -1.63
C LEU A 117 7.66 -21.99 -1.16
N ALA A 118 8.22 -20.79 -1.32
CA ALA A 118 7.50 -19.55 -1.04
C ALA A 118 6.27 -19.36 -1.95
N VAL A 119 6.39 -19.66 -3.25
CA VAL A 119 5.26 -19.65 -4.20
C VAL A 119 4.18 -20.61 -3.73
N GLU A 120 4.53 -21.87 -3.46
CA GLU A 120 3.60 -22.89 -2.99
C GLU A 120 2.88 -22.49 -1.70
N VAL A 121 3.60 -21.85 -0.76
CA VAL A 121 3.02 -21.37 0.50
C VAL A 121 1.97 -20.30 0.22
N VAL A 122 2.26 -19.32 -0.63
CA VAL A 122 1.31 -18.24 -0.98
C VAL A 122 0.10 -18.80 -1.72
N GLU A 123 0.32 -19.66 -2.70
CA GLU A 123 -0.74 -20.28 -3.49
C GLU A 123 -1.63 -21.19 -2.64
N THR A 124 -1.04 -21.97 -1.72
CA THR A 124 -1.81 -22.84 -0.82
C THR A 124 -2.61 -22.00 0.18
N ALA A 125 -1.98 -21.01 0.82
CA ALA A 125 -2.64 -20.09 1.73
C ALA A 125 -3.79 -19.33 1.06
N PHE A 126 -3.65 -18.98 -0.22
CA PHE A 126 -4.75 -18.39 -0.98
C PHE A 126 -5.83 -19.42 -1.34
N ARG A 127 -5.47 -20.54 -1.96
CA ARG A 127 -6.41 -21.54 -2.49
C ARG A 127 -7.30 -22.14 -1.41
N GLU A 128 -6.75 -22.45 -0.23
CA GLU A 128 -7.52 -22.98 0.91
C GLU A 128 -8.50 -21.95 1.52
N HIS A 129 -8.29 -20.67 1.24
CA HIS A 129 -9.06 -19.57 1.83
C HIS A 129 -9.66 -18.62 0.77
N ALA A 130 -9.75 -19.07 -0.48
CA ALA A 130 -10.12 -18.21 -1.61
C ALA A 130 -11.49 -17.55 -1.41
N GLN A 131 -12.46 -18.30 -0.90
CA GLN A 131 -13.81 -17.80 -0.63
C GLN A 131 -13.82 -16.70 0.44
N GLU A 132 -13.03 -16.84 1.51
CA GLU A 132 -12.93 -15.84 2.58
C GLU A 132 -12.27 -14.54 2.07
N ILE A 133 -11.20 -14.70 1.29
CA ILE A 133 -10.46 -13.57 0.70
C ILE A 133 -11.33 -12.84 -0.34
N GLU A 134 -12.02 -13.58 -1.20
CA GLU A 134 -12.94 -13.00 -2.19
C GLU A 134 -14.13 -12.30 -1.52
N ALA A 135 -14.70 -12.89 -0.46
CA ALA A 135 -15.77 -12.25 0.31
C ALA A 135 -15.32 -10.91 0.90
N LYS A 136 -14.08 -10.84 1.44
CA LYS A 136 -13.51 -9.57 1.94
C LYS A 136 -13.32 -8.55 0.81
N PHE A 137 -12.84 -8.97 -0.36
CA PHE A 137 -12.72 -8.08 -1.53
C PHE A 137 -14.09 -7.54 -1.96
N ARG A 138 -15.11 -8.40 -2.03
CA ARG A 138 -16.49 -8.03 -2.37
C ARG A 138 -17.07 -7.04 -1.36
N ALA A 139 -16.84 -7.25 -0.07
CA ALA A 139 -17.27 -6.32 0.98
C ALA A 139 -16.63 -4.93 0.81
N LYS A 140 -15.32 -4.86 0.53
CA LYS A 140 -14.65 -3.58 0.22
C LYS A 140 -15.22 -2.91 -1.03
N ARG A 141 -15.50 -3.68 -2.09
CA ARG A 141 -16.16 -3.15 -3.29
C ARG A 141 -17.57 -2.64 -3.04
N GLN A 142 -18.35 -3.30 -2.19
CA GLN A 142 -19.69 -2.81 -1.81
C GLN A 142 -19.60 -1.47 -1.06
N ASP A 143 -18.66 -1.34 -0.13
CA ASP A 143 -18.40 -0.07 0.55
C ASP A 143 -17.97 1.04 -0.43
N ALA A 144 -17.05 0.73 -1.36
CA ALA A 144 -16.66 1.64 -2.42
C ALA A 144 -17.85 2.08 -3.30
N ASN A 145 -18.66 1.13 -3.76
CA ASN A 145 -19.84 1.41 -4.58
C ASN A 145 -20.81 2.35 -3.85
N SER A 146 -21.01 2.17 -2.54
CA SER A 146 -21.88 3.04 -1.74
C SER A 146 -21.37 4.50 -1.63
N LYS A 147 -20.08 4.72 -1.88
CA LYS A 147 -19.42 6.03 -1.82
C LYS A 147 -19.33 6.70 -3.19
N PHE A 148 -18.95 5.95 -4.22
CA PHE A 148 -18.64 6.48 -5.55
C PHE A 148 -19.71 6.21 -6.62
N HIS A 149 -20.56 5.20 -6.42
CA HIS A 149 -21.51 4.69 -7.42
C HIS A 149 -22.88 4.42 -6.81
N ARG A 150 -23.40 5.38 -6.02
CA ARG A 150 -24.71 5.26 -5.33
C ARG A 150 -25.86 4.98 -6.28
N ASP A 151 -25.81 5.58 -7.46
CA ASP A 151 -26.82 5.45 -8.51
C ASP A 151 -26.47 4.33 -9.52
N GLY A 152 -25.46 3.51 -9.22
CA GLY A 152 -24.96 2.47 -10.12
C GLY A 152 -23.81 2.92 -11.03
N GLY A 153 -23.45 2.07 -12.00
CA GLY A 153 -22.39 2.35 -12.97
C GLY A 153 -20.97 1.95 -12.54
N SER A 154 -20.80 1.32 -11.37
CA SER A 154 -19.52 0.68 -11.02
C SER A 154 -19.22 -0.48 -11.98
N PRO A 155 -17.94 -0.72 -12.33
CA PRO A 155 -17.54 -1.99 -12.92
C PRO A 155 -17.95 -3.19 -12.07
N GLU A 156 -18.18 -4.33 -12.72
CA GLU A 156 -18.54 -5.56 -12.03
C GLU A 156 -17.40 -6.03 -11.11
N THR A 157 -17.76 -6.40 -9.87
CA THR A 157 -16.78 -6.83 -8.87
C THR A 157 -16.01 -8.09 -9.28
N SER A 158 -16.67 -9.02 -9.97
CA SER A 158 -16.04 -10.22 -10.54
C SER A 158 -14.96 -9.89 -11.56
N VAL A 159 -15.23 -8.92 -12.44
CA VAL A 159 -14.26 -8.46 -13.44
C VAL A 159 -13.03 -7.83 -12.77
N LEU A 160 -13.24 -6.94 -11.79
CA LEU A 160 -12.14 -6.33 -11.04
C LEU A 160 -11.31 -7.37 -10.27
N TRP A 161 -11.97 -8.39 -9.70
CA TRP A 161 -11.29 -9.49 -9.01
C TRP A 161 -10.39 -10.32 -9.94
N GLN A 162 -10.83 -10.55 -11.17
CA GLN A 162 -10.08 -11.31 -12.18
C GLN A 162 -8.91 -10.54 -12.79
N GLN A 163 -8.91 -9.21 -12.73
CA GLN A 163 -7.83 -8.36 -13.24
C GLN A 163 -6.59 -8.32 -12.35
N LEU A 164 -6.70 -8.81 -11.11
CA LEU A 164 -5.63 -8.75 -10.13
C LEU A 164 -5.04 -10.14 -9.86
N ASP A 165 -3.71 -10.19 -9.88
CA ASP A 165 -2.94 -11.39 -9.55
C ASP A 165 -2.65 -11.51 -8.05
N LEU A 166 -2.14 -12.67 -7.62
CA LEU A 166 -1.62 -12.84 -6.27
C LEU A 166 -0.25 -12.16 -6.13
N PRO A 167 0.06 -11.56 -4.97
CA PRO A 167 -0.79 -11.40 -3.79
C PRO A 167 -1.73 -10.19 -3.87
N ALA A 168 -1.63 -9.35 -4.90
CA ALA A 168 -2.27 -8.03 -5.01
C ALA A 168 -3.80 -8.01 -4.84
N LYS A 169 -4.52 -9.05 -5.30
CA LYS A 169 -5.98 -9.13 -5.13
C LYS A 169 -6.44 -9.43 -3.71
N SER A 170 -5.56 -9.95 -2.86
CA SER A 170 -5.93 -10.38 -1.52
C SER A 170 -6.03 -9.19 -0.57
N GLY A 171 -6.86 -9.27 0.47
CA GLY A 171 -6.59 -8.43 1.63
C GLY A 171 -5.23 -8.84 2.21
N GLY A 172 -4.23 -7.96 2.16
CA GLY A 172 -2.87 -8.31 2.58
C GLY A 172 -2.79 -8.82 4.01
N LYS A 173 -3.60 -8.28 4.95
CA LYS A 173 -3.65 -8.76 6.35
C LYS A 173 -4.20 -10.18 6.47
N ILE A 174 -5.25 -10.50 5.71
CA ILE A 174 -5.82 -11.86 5.73
C ILE A 174 -4.83 -12.84 5.11
N LEU A 175 -4.24 -12.52 3.95
CA LEU A 175 -3.27 -13.40 3.30
C LEU A 175 -2.02 -13.61 4.17
N THR A 176 -1.49 -12.56 4.81
CA THR A 176 -0.38 -12.65 5.76
C THR A 176 -0.68 -13.64 6.89
N SER A 177 -1.89 -13.57 7.47
CA SER A 177 -2.32 -14.50 8.50
C SER A 177 -2.37 -15.95 7.99
N LYS A 178 -2.87 -16.17 6.77
CA LYS A 178 -2.96 -17.53 6.19
C LYS A 178 -1.59 -18.07 5.80
N ILE A 179 -0.69 -17.23 5.30
CA ILE A 179 0.72 -17.58 5.04
C ILE A 179 1.39 -18.03 6.35
N ASN A 180 1.22 -17.29 7.45
CA ASN A 180 1.79 -17.70 8.73
C ASN A 180 1.25 -19.06 9.20
N ALA A 181 -0.05 -19.32 9.03
CA ALA A 181 -0.63 -20.64 9.35
C ALA A 181 -0.05 -21.76 8.47
N GLU A 182 0.12 -21.50 7.16
CA GLU A 182 0.74 -22.43 6.22
C GLU A 182 2.20 -22.74 6.59
N LEU A 183 3.00 -21.72 6.88
CA LEU A 183 4.39 -21.85 7.29
C LEU A 183 4.50 -22.71 8.55
N GLN A 184 3.63 -22.47 9.54
CA GLN A 184 3.59 -23.25 10.77
C GLN A 184 3.23 -24.72 10.49
N ARG A 185 2.25 -24.98 9.60
CA ARG A 185 1.88 -26.35 9.19
C ARG A 185 3.04 -27.10 8.54
N ARG A 186 3.91 -26.38 7.82
CA ARG A 186 5.13 -26.91 7.19
C ARG A 186 6.35 -26.98 8.13
N GLY A 187 6.20 -26.61 9.41
CA GLY A 187 7.30 -26.60 10.38
C GLY A 187 8.34 -25.49 10.15
N ILE A 188 7.99 -24.45 9.38
CA ILE A 188 8.87 -23.31 9.12
C ILE A 188 8.70 -22.28 10.24
N ALA A 189 9.81 -21.83 10.82
CA ALA A 189 9.79 -20.86 11.90
C ALA A 189 9.17 -19.51 11.46
N LEU A 190 8.21 -19.03 12.23
CA LEU A 190 7.56 -17.75 11.97
C LEU A 190 8.53 -16.58 12.19
N ARG A 191 8.43 -15.59 11.31
CA ARG A 191 9.21 -14.35 11.36
C ARG A 191 8.28 -13.20 11.01
N ASN A 192 8.53 -12.01 11.57
CA ASN A 192 7.81 -10.82 11.12
C ASN A 192 8.13 -10.56 9.65
N LEU A 193 7.11 -10.62 8.80
CA LEU A 193 7.22 -10.45 7.35
C LEU A 193 7.31 -8.97 6.95
N GLU A 194 6.81 -8.05 7.78
CA GLU A 194 6.80 -6.59 7.52
C GLU A 194 8.15 -5.92 7.82
N VAL A 195 9.25 -6.56 7.43
CA VAL A 195 10.63 -6.12 7.68
C VAL A 195 11.37 -6.08 6.36
N MET A 196 12.20 -5.05 6.17
CA MET A 196 13.04 -4.91 4.99
C MET A 196 13.99 -6.11 4.84
N THR A 197 14.14 -6.60 3.61
CA THR A 197 15.11 -7.63 3.26
C THR A 197 16.19 -7.00 2.36
N PRO A 198 17.49 -7.04 2.71
CA PRO A 198 18.54 -6.27 2.01
C PRO A 198 18.65 -6.50 0.49
N ASP A 199 18.26 -7.68 0.01
CA ASP A 199 18.46 -8.11 -1.37
C ASP A 199 17.18 -8.16 -2.21
N VAL A 200 16.02 -7.79 -1.63
CA VAL A 200 14.74 -7.80 -2.33
C VAL A 200 14.06 -6.46 -2.14
N VAL A 201 13.80 -5.77 -3.25
CA VAL A 201 13.02 -4.54 -3.26
C VAL A 201 11.55 -4.88 -3.50
N ILE A 202 10.70 -4.60 -2.52
CA ILE A 202 9.25 -4.68 -2.66
C ILE A 202 8.63 -3.28 -2.76
N GLY A 203 7.45 -3.16 -3.38
CA GLY A 203 6.75 -1.88 -3.50
C GLY A 203 7.50 -0.83 -4.32
N SER A 204 8.20 -1.27 -5.38
CA SER A 204 8.92 -0.38 -6.29
C SER A 204 8.01 0.65 -6.97
N ASP A 205 6.72 0.33 -7.14
CA ASP A 205 5.70 1.26 -7.62
C ASP A 205 5.43 2.40 -6.62
N LEU A 206 5.40 2.14 -5.32
CA LEU A 206 5.27 3.19 -4.30
C LEU A 206 6.48 4.13 -4.30
N ILE A 207 7.68 3.56 -4.39
CA ILE A 207 8.94 4.31 -4.51
C ILE A 207 8.91 5.16 -5.79
N SER A 208 8.47 4.59 -6.91
CA SER A 208 8.40 5.28 -8.20
C SER A 208 7.37 6.42 -8.22
N GLN A 209 6.28 6.29 -7.47
CA GLN A 209 5.28 7.35 -7.33
C GLN A 209 5.81 8.58 -6.58
N ILE A 210 6.60 8.38 -5.51
CA ILE A 210 7.10 9.49 -4.69
C ILE A 210 8.37 10.14 -5.26
N LEU A 211 9.21 9.40 -5.98
CA LEU A 211 10.51 9.91 -6.46
C LEU A 211 10.39 11.20 -7.31
N PRO A 212 9.50 11.30 -8.33
CA PRO A 212 9.33 12.53 -9.11
C PRO A 212 8.83 13.70 -8.26
N PHE A 213 8.01 13.42 -7.25
CA PHE A 213 7.48 14.44 -6.36
C PHE A 213 8.57 14.98 -5.41
N ALA A 214 9.37 14.08 -4.84
CA ALA A 214 10.50 14.43 -3.98
C ALA A 214 11.62 15.14 -4.75
N TYR A 215 11.90 14.69 -5.97
CA TYR A 215 13.07 15.11 -6.77
C TYR A 215 12.68 15.48 -8.22
N PRO A 216 11.90 16.54 -8.44
CA PRO A 216 11.35 16.87 -9.77
C PRO A 216 12.42 17.20 -10.83
N ASN A 217 13.61 17.61 -10.40
CA ASN A 217 14.71 17.99 -11.29
C ASN A 217 15.76 16.88 -11.47
N ARG A 218 15.56 15.71 -10.85
CA ARG A 218 16.48 14.58 -11.00
C ARG A 218 16.13 13.85 -12.28
N ARG A 219 17.08 13.76 -13.22
CA ARG A 219 16.94 12.84 -14.35
C ARG A 219 16.95 11.42 -13.79
N LEU A 220 15.83 10.72 -13.93
CA LEU A 220 15.76 9.28 -13.70
C LEU A 220 16.47 8.66 -14.92
N PHE A 221 17.63 8.05 -14.67
CA PHE A 221 18.42 7.37 -15.70
C PHE A 221 17.93 5.93 -15.86
#